data_AF-A0A955IJB5-F1
#
_entry.id   AF-A0A955IJB5-F1
#
_cell.length_a   1.000
_cell.length_b   1.000
_cell.length_c   1.000
_cell.angle_alpha   90.00
_cell.angle_beta   90.00
_cell.angle_gamma   90.00
#
_symmetry.space_group_name_H-M   'P 1'
#
loop_
_entity.id
_entity.type
_entity.pdbx_description
1 polymer ?
#
loop_
_entity_poly.entity_id
_entity_poly.type
_entity_poly.pdbx_seq_one_letter_code
_entity_poly.pdbx_strand_id
1 'polypeptide(L)'
;MPRTPFIKSHRDRRTDRVFCEPLEARRVLTASIEGGILSIEGTAGDDTITITQNALGTIVVTGVDGVPDGTEFTGVTQVFVNLRRGDDSFETIGDLFTAAPPFPIGLVVSGGGGNDTITGGNGDD
;
A
#
# COMPACT_ATOMS: atom_id res chain seq x y z
N MET A 1 -39.17 66.24 -29.54
CA MET A 1 -39.79 65.32 -28.56
C MET A 1 -38.73 64.88 -27.56
N PRO A 2 -38.88 65.11 -26.25
CA PRO A 2 -37.91 64.68 -25.23
C PRO A 2 -38.34 63.38 -24.52
N ARG A 3 -37.38 62.49 -24.20
CA ARG A 3 -37.49 61.47 -23.13
C ARG A 3 -36.10 61.08 -22.57
N THR A 4 -35.87 61.40 -21.30
CA THR A 4 -34.87 60.79 -20.38
C THR A 4 -35.50 59.60 -19.63
N PRO A 5 -34.79 58.88 -18.73
CA PRO A 5 -33.38 58.40 -18.72
C PRO A 5 -33.32 56.87 -18.44
N PHE A 6 -32.13 56.24 -18.33
CA PHE A 6 -31.91 55.17 -17.31
C PHE A 6 -30.43 54.85 -16.98
N ILE A 7 -30.25 54.02 -15.96
CA ILE A 7 -29.10 53.84 -15.06
C ILE A 7 -28.79 52.31 -15.00
N LYS A 8 -27.56 51.78 -14.97
CA LYS A 8 -26.52 51.94 -13.93
C LYS A 8 -25.12 51.48 -14.41
N SER A 9 -24.09 51.70 -13.58
CA SER A 9 -22.78 51.03 -13.68
C SER A 9 -22.85 49.51 -13.56
N HIS A 10 -21.86 48.79 -14.09
CA HIS A 10 -21.09 47.86 -13.25
C HIS A 10 -19.63 47.79 -13.70
N ARG A 11 -18.72 47.93 -12.73
CA ARG A 11 -17.26 47.84 -12.89
C ARG A 11 -16.89 46.36 -12.89
N ASP A 12 -16.59 45.81 -14.07
CA ASP A 12 -16.32 44.37 -14.18
C ASP A 12 -15.09 43.99 -13.34
N ARG A 13 -15.26 42.95 -12.52
CA ARG A 13 -14.26 42.55 -11.53
C ARG A 13 -13.32 41.53 -12.14
N ARG A 14 -12.02 41.71 -11.92
CA ARG A 14 -10.97 40.73 -12.23
C ARG A 14 -11.41 39.33 -11.81
N THR A 15 -11.58 38.44 -12.79
CA THR A 15 -11.58 37.00 -12.56
C THR A 15 -10.14 36.54 -12.45
N ASP A 16 -9.58 36.71 -11.26
CA ASP A 16 -8.36 36.03 -10.88
C ASP A 16 -8.64 34.53 -10.94
N ARG A 17 -8.12 33.87 -11.98
CA ARG A 17 -8.31 32.43 -12.17
C ARG A 17 -7.47 31.72 -11.12
N VAL A 18 -8.11 31.32 -10.03
CA VAL A 18 -7.55 30.37 -9.08
C VAL A 18 -7.33 29.05 -9.81
N PHE A 19 -6.10 28.85 -10.30
CA PHE A 19 -5.65 27.56 -10.79
C PHE A 19 -5.46 26.66 -9.57
N CYS A 20 -6.42 25.76 -9.35
CA CYS A 20 -6.17 24.59 -8.52
C CYS A 20 -5.35 23.63 -9.39
N GLU A 21 -4.07 23.44 -9.07
CA GLU A 21 -3.26 22.40 -9.70
C GLU A 21 -3.90 21.04 -9.41
N PRO A 22 -3.90 20.09 -10.37
CA PRO A 22 -4.45 18.77 -10.12
C PRO A 22 -3.66 18.13 -8.99
N LEU A 23 -4.36 17.76 -7.91
CA LEU A 23 -3.76 17.09 -6.77
C LEU A 23 -3.10 15.80 -7.26
N GLU A 24 -1.79 15.66 -7.11
CA GLU A 24 -1.12 14.41 -7.47
C GLU A 24 -1.77 13.25 -6.71
N ALA A 25 -1.96 12.12 -7.38
CA ALA A 25 -2.59 10.96 -6.79
C ALA A 25 -1.79 10.52 -5.56
N ARG A 26 -2.40 10.66 -4.38
CA ARG A 26 -1.77 10.29 -3.10
C ARG A 26 -1.61 8.77 -3.06
N ARG A 27 -0.48 8.27 -3.56
CA ARG A 27 -0.08 6.87 -3.42
C ARG A 27 -0.06 6.54 -1.93
N VAL A 28 -0.91 5.62 -1.52
CA VAL A 28 -0.79 4.97 -0.22
C VAL A 28 0.47 4.11 -0.29
N LEU A 29 1.32 4.19 0.73
CA LEU A 29 2.43 3.25 0.88
C LEU A 29 1.81 1.92 1.31
N THR A 30 1.65 1.04 0.34
CA THR A 30 1.10 -0.32 0.46
C THR A 30 2.04 -1.28 1.16
N ALA A 31 3.34 -0.98 1.27
CA ALA A 31 4.22 -1.59 2.27
C ALA A 31 4.91 -0.52 3.11
N SER A 32 4.97 -0.74 4.42
CA SER A 32 5.66 0.14 5.37
C SER A 32 6.10 -0.63 6.62
N ILE A 33 7.18 -0.19 7.27
CA ILE A 33 7.67 -0.77 8.51
C ILE A 33 7.55 0.22 9.68
N GLU A 34 6.89 -0.19 10.76
CA GLU A 34 6.80 0.57 12.01
C GLU A 34 7.00 -0.38 13.20
N GLY A 35 7.89 -0.01 14.14
CA GLY A 35 8.14 -0.82 15.35
C GLY A 35 8.66 -2.24 15.12
N GLY A 36 9.17 -2.54 13.92
CA GLY A 36 9.57 -3.89 13.49
C GLY A 36 8.44 -4.70 12.81
N ILE A 37 7.24 -4.14 12.70
CA ILE A 37 6.12 -4.73 11.97
C ILE A 37 6.16 -4.20 10.54
N LEU A 38 6.38 -5.07 9.56
CA LEU A 38 6.18 -4.80 8.14
C LEU A 38 4.71 -5.04 7.80
N SER A 39 3.96 -3.96 7.55
CA SER A 39 2.58 -4.02 7.10
C SER A 39 2.53 -3.96 5.57
N ILE A 40 1.82 -4.90 4.94
CA ILE A 40 1.57 -5.00 3.50
C ILE A 40 0.05 -5.00 3.25
N GLU A 41 -0.42 -4.04 2.46
CA GLU A 41 -1.80 -3.91 1.99
C GLU A 41 -1.86 -4.23 0.49
N GLY A 42 -2.65 -5.23 0.14
CA GLY A 42 -3.08 -5.52 -1.23
C GLY A 42 -4.11 -4.53 -1.76
N THR A 43 -4.76 -4.87 -2.87
CA THR A 43 -5.60 -3.97 -3.66
C THR A 43 -7.09 -4.22 -3.44
N ALA A 44 -7.84 -4.54 -4.49
CA ALA A 44 -9.25 -4.94 -4.44
C ALA A 44 -9.63 -5.83 -5.65
N GLY A 45 -8.62 -6.39 -6.30
CA GLY A 45 -8.68 -7.49 -7.25
C GLY A 45 -7.40 -8.31 -7.10
N ASP A 46 -7.34 -9.40 -7.86
CA ASP A 46 -6.39 -10.51 -7.69
C ASP A 46 -4.92 -10.07 -7.61
N ASP A 47 -4.35 -10.11 -6.40
CA ASP A 47 -2.94 -9.84 -6.13
C ASP A 47 -2.10 -11.14 -6.16
N THR A 48 -0.81 -11.02 -6.49
CA THR A 48 0.16 -12.13 -6.35
C THR A 48 1.38 -11.61 -5.63
N ILE A 49 1.43 -11.85 -4.32
CA ILE A 49 2.44 -11.28 -3.42
C ILE A 49 3.39 -12.38 -2.96
N THR A 50 4.69 -12.10 -3.09
CA THR A 50 5.74 -12.98 -2.57
C THR A 50 6.60 -12.22 -1.58
N ILE A 51 6.91 -12.85 -0.44
CA ILE A 51 7.92 -12.36 0.49
C ILE A 51 9.08 -13.36 0.64
N THR A 52 10.30 -12.84 0.75
CA THR A 52 11.53 -13.64 0.88
C THR A 52 12.39 -13.10 2.01
N GLN A 53 12.93 -13.96 2.87
CA GLN A 53 13.95 -13.55 3.83
C GLN A 53 15.34 -13.58 3.18
N ASN A 54 15.94 -12.42 2.92
CA ASN A 54 17.31 -12.33 2.38
C ASN A 54 18.35 -12.44 3.51
N ALA A 55 18.04 -11.90 4.69
CA ALA A 55 18.87 -12.00 5.89
C ALA A 55 18.01 -11.92 7.16
N LEU A 56 18.62 -12.16 8.33
CA LEU A 56 17.94 -12.00 9.62
C LEU A 56 17.32 -10.59 9.73
N GLY A 57 16.02 -10.54 10.00
CA GLY A 57 15.24 -9.29 10.05
C GLY A 57 15.18 -8.49 8.73
N THR A 58 15.53 -9.08 7.59
CA THR A 58 15.48 -8.42 6.27
C THR A 58 14.55 -9.17 5.34
N ILE A 59 13.41 -8.56 5.04
CA ILE A 59 12.36 -9.09 4.15
C ILE A 59 12.39 -8.34 2.82
N VAL A 60 12.36 -9.10 1.73
CA VAL A 60 12.20 -8.63 0.36
C VAL A 60 10.76 -8.87 -0.05
N VAL A 61 10.13 -7.90 -0.71
CA VAL A 61 8.75 -8.04 -1.24
C VAL A 61 8.70 -7.92 -2.76
N THR A 62 7.75 -8.63 -3.37
CA THR A 62 7.45 -8.65 -4.80
C THR A 62 5.95 -8.70 -5.00
N GLY A 63 5.43 -8.02 -6.02
CA GLY A 63 4.02 -8.05 -6.42
C GLY A 63 3.08 -7.14 -5.61
N VAL A 64 3.63 -6.19 -4.84
CA VAL A 64 2.85 -5.24 -4.04
C VAL A 64 2.68 -3.93 -4.81
N ASP A 65 1.45 -3.55 -5.19
CA ASP A 65 1.21 -2.33 -6.00
C ASP A 65 1.83 -1.09 -5.35
N GLY A 66 2.54 -0.27 -6.14
CA GLY A 66 3.20 0.94 -5.64
C GLY A 66 4.53 0.72 -4.90
N VAL A 67 4.94 -0.53 -4.65
CA VAL A 67 6.26 -0.89 -4.11
C VAL A 67 7.08 -1.57 -5.22
N PRO A 68 8.31 -1.13 -5.53
CA PRO A 68 9.13 -1.82 -6.52
C PRO A 68 9.48 -3.24 -6.08
N ASP A 69 9.38 -4.21 -7.00
CA ASP A 69 9.82 -5.58 -6.75
C ASP A 69 11.28 -5.63 -6.32
N GLY A 70 11.58 -6.45 -5.30
CA GLY A 70 12.91 -6.50 -4.70
C GLY A 70 13.18 -5.42 -3.65
N THR A 71 12.18 -4.64 -3.23
CA THR A 71 12.35 -3.67 -2.12
C THR A 71 12.63 -4.41 -0.81
N GLU A 72 13.74 -4.07 -0.16
CA GLU A 72 14.14 -4.63 1.13
C GLU A 72 13.64 -3.79 2.31
N PHE A 73 13.06 -4.46 3.31
CA PHE A 73 12.68 -3.91 4.60
C PHE A 73 13.56 -4.54 5.69
N THR A 74 14.30 -3.71 6.42
CA THR A 74 15.25 -4.14 7.46
C THR A 74 14.73 -3.87 8.85
N GLY A 75 15.09 -4.72 9.82
CA GLY A 75 14.60 -4.65 11.20
C GLY A 75 13.22 -5.27 11.40
N VAL A 76 12.78 -6.15 10.49
CA VAL A 76 11.48 -6.82 10.55
C VAL A 76 11.49 -7.93 11.59
N THR A 77 10.56 -7.87 12.54
CA THR A 77 10.27 -8.92 13.53
C THR A 77 8.91 -9.56 13.32
N GLN A 78 8.01 -8.91 12.58
CA GLN A 78 6.71 -9.43 12.19
C GLN A 78 6.33 -8.89 10.80
N VAL A 79 5.68 -9.73 9.98
CA VAL A 79 5.01 -9.33 8.75
C VAL A 79 3.50 -9.46 8.93
N PHE A 80 2.76 -8.42 8.61
CA PHE A 80 1.30 -8.39 8.57
C PHE A 80 0.85 -8.11 7.14
N VAL A 81 0.05 -8.98 6.55
CA VAL A 81 -0.39 -8.92 5.15
C VAL A 81 -1.91 -8.95 5.08
N ASN A 82 -2.49 -8.06 4.28
CA ASN A 82 -3.94 -7.93 4.09
C ASN A 82 -4.25 -7.83 2.59
N LEU A 83 -4.66 -8.94 1.97
CA LEU A 83 -4.92 -9.05 0.51
C LEU A 83 -6.28 -8.44 0.11
N ARG A 84 -7.21 -8.39 1.08
CA ARG A 84 -8.50 -7.66 1.07
C ARG A 84 -9.59 -8.30 0.22
N ARG A 85 -9.51 -8.22 -1.11
CA ARG A 85 -10.54 -8.72 -2.04
C ARG A 85 -9.89 -9.03 -3.38
N GLY A 86 -10.15 -10.22 -3.89
CA GLY A 86 -9.56 -10.77 -5.11
C GLY A 86 -9.53 -12.28 -4.95
N ASP A 87 -9.22 -13.02 -6.01
CA ASP A 87 -8.78 -14.41 -5.86
C ASP A 87 -7.25 -14.40 -5.67
N ASP A 88 -6.82 -14.07 -4.46
CA ASP A 88 -5.43 -13.64 -4.19
C ASP A 88 -4.45 -14.80 -4.00
N SER A 89 -3.17 -14.59 -4.33
CA SER A 89 -2.09 -15.57 -4.13
C SER A 89 -0.97 -15.00 -3.26
N PHE A 90 -0.65 -15.67 -2.17
CA PHE A 90 0.43 -15.31 -1.26
C PHE A 90 1.38 -16.49 -1.01
N GLU A 91 2.69 -16.24 -1.15
CA GLU A 91 3.73 -17.24 -0.90
C GLU A 91 4.91 -16.63 -0.11
N THR A 92 5.45 -17.42 0.82
CA THR A 92 6.72 -17.12 1.47
C THR A 92 7.84 -17.99 0.90
N ILE A 93 8.87 -17.38 0.34
CA ILE A 93 10.05 -18.11 -0.16
C ILE A 93 11.13 -18.15 0.92
N GLY A 94 11.52 -19.38 1.28
CA GLY A 94 12.55 -19.66 2.28
C GLY A 94 12.02 -19.69 3.71
N ASP A 95 12.93 -19.97 4.64
CA ASP A 95 12.59 -20.20 6.04
C ASP A 95 12.50 -18.89 6.85
N LEU A 96 11.37 -18.18 6.79
CA LEU A 96 11.09 -17.03 7.68
C LEU A 96 11.30 -17.34 9.18
N PHE A 97 11.25 -18.63 9.56
CA PHE A 97 11.27 -19.13 10.93
C PHE A 97 12.55 -19.87 11.33
N THR A 98 13.47 -20.24 10.42
CA THR A 98 14.77 -20.88 10.84
C THR A 98 15.85 -19.86 11.20
N ALA A 99 15.50 -18.57 11.19
CA ALA A 99 16.19 -17.52 11.91
C ALA A 99 16.41 -17.92 13.39
N ALA A 100 17.60 -18.44 13.70
CA ALA A 100 17.97 -18.87 15.04
C ALA A 100 17.72 -17.74 16.07
N PRO A 101 17.32 -18.08 17.32
CA PRO A 101 16.91 -17.09 18.32
C PRO A 101 17.92 -15.94 18.48
N PRO A 102 17.42 -14.69 18.61
CA PRO A 102 16.22 -14.41 19.42
C PRO A 102 14.89 -14.23 18.67
N PHE A 103 14.88 -14.17 17.33
CA PHE A 103 13.71 -13.65 16.59
C PHE A 103 13.34 -14.50 15.36
N PRO A 104 12.48 -15.54 15.51
CA PRO A 104 11.65 -15.99 14.39
C PRO A 104 10.77 -14.82 13.94
N ILE A 105 10.62 -14.60 12.63
CA ILE A 105 9.76 -13.52 12.12
C ILE A 105 8.31 -14.00 12.17
N GLY A 106 7.47 -13.34 12.96
CA GLY A 106 6.04 -13.64 13.00
C GLY A 106 5.37 -13.32 11.66
N LEU A 107 4.44 -14.15 11.20
CA LEU A 107 3.68 -13.93 9.99
C LEU A 107 2.18 -13.93 10.31
N VAL A 108 1.45 -12.94 9.78
CA VAL A 108 -0.01 -12.89 9.82
C VAL A 108 -0.49 -12.50 8.43
N VAL A 109 -1.33 -13.33 7.81
CA VAL A 109 -1.91 -13.08 6.49
C VAL A 109 -3.43 -13.12 6.59
N SER A 110 -4.10 -12.10 6.06
CA SER A 110 -5.53 -12.05 5.89
C SER A 110 -5.84 -11.99 4.39
N GLY A 111 -6.38 -13.08 3.82
CA GLY A 111 -6.82 -13.10 2.43
C GLY A 111 -8.02 -12.17 2.21
N GLY A 112 -9.02 -12.30 3.06
CA GLY A 112 -10.17 -11.39 3.08
C GLY A 112 -11.36 -11.96 2.33
N GLY A 113 -11.53 -11.59 1.06
CA GLY A 113 -12.77 -11.84 0.33
C GLY A 113 -12.61 -12.27 -1.12
N GLY A 114 -12.35 -13.56 -1.32
CA GLY A 114 -12.41 -14.29 -2.57
C GLY A 114 -11.97 -15.75 -2.39
N ASN A 115 -11.33 -16.34 -3.39
CA ASN A 115 -10.78 -17.70 -3.36
C ASN A 115 -9.25 -17.68 -3.16
N ASP A 116 -8.82 -17.23 -2.00
CA ASP A 116 -7.41 -16.96 -1.71
C ASP A 116 -6.58 -18.25 -1.58
N THR A 117 -5.35 -18.22 -2.10
CA THR A 117 -4.31 -19.25 -1.90
C THR A 117 -3.19 -18.68 -1.06
N ILE A 118 -3.04 -19.17 0.18
CA ILE A 118 -2.00 -18.71 1.11
C ILE A 118 -1.06 -19.89 1.41
N THR A 119 0.20 -19.77 0.99
CA THR A 119 1.28 -20.68 1.36
C THR A 119 2.16 -20.00 2.40
N GLY A 120 1.95 -20.38 3.68
CA GLY A 120 2.77 -19.93 4.81
C GLY A 120 4.19 -20.50 4.78
N GLY A 121 5.03 -20.00 5.68
CA GLY A 121 6.37 -20.54 5.89
C GLY A 121 6.38 -21.76 6.82
N ASN A 122 7.57 -22.22 7.22
CA ASN A 122 7.75 -23.33 8.17
C ASN A 122 7.42 -22.95 9.64
N GLY A 123 6.26 -22.34 9.88
CA GLY A 123 5.73 -21.99 11.21
C GLY A 123 4.82 -23.07 11.79
N ASP A 124 4.43 -22.89 13.05
CA ASP A 124 3.30 -23.62 13.65
C ASP A 124 2.02 -22.78 13.40
N ASP A 125 1.18 -23.22 12.44
CA ASP A 125 -0.03 -22.52 11.96
C ASP A 125 -1.32 -22.81 12.77
#